data_AF-A0A7J9W9Q1-F1
#
_entry.id   AF-A0A7J9W9Q1-F1
#
_cell.length_a   1.000
_cell.length_b   1.000
_cell.length_c   1.000
_cell.angle_alpha   90.00
_cell.angle_beta   90.00
_cell.angle_gamma   90.00
#
_symmetry.space_group_name_H-M   'P 1'
#
loop_
_entity.id
_entity.type
_entity.pdbx_description
1 polymer ?
#
loop_
_entity_poly.entity_id
_entity_poly.type
_entity_poly.pdbx_seq_one_letter_code
_entity_poly.pdbx_strand_id
1 'polypeptide(L)'
;MGRTSSVFRQREVAGITLGKTDQGLHPEIFDDYRIESVDANWLQERVKPKRHIGLTPELCILCRACEDVCPWECIFMMSPGIVQDAENPDVMTLANTAEATFVIDDNECTRCAICVERCPSDALWLGRVQ
;
A
#
# COMPACT_ATOMS: atom_id res chain seq x y z
N MET A 1 -17.64 25.15 -14.52
CA MET A 1 -17.62 25.45 -13.07
C MET A 1 -16.78 24.40 -12.36
N GLY A 2 -15.55 24.72 -11.94
CA GLY A 2 -14.70 23.81 -11.16
C GLY A 2 -15.19 23.72 -9.72
N ARG A 3 -15.31 22.50 -9.17
CA ARG A 3 -15.59 22.28 -7.75
C ARG A 3 -14.31 22.58 -6.96
N THR A 4 -14.32 23.60 -6.11
CA THR A 4 -13.27 23.83 -5.12
C THR A 4 -13.53 22.96 -3.89
N SER A 5 -12.49 22.45 -3.26
CA SER A 5 -12.54 21.60 -2.08
C SER A 5 -11.75 22.24 -0.94
N SER A 6 -12.21 22.11 0.30
CA SER A 6 -11.56 22.76 1.44
C SER A 6 -10.62 21.79 2.15
N VAL A 7 -9.40 22.23 2.47
CA VAL A 7 -8.32 21.40 3.05
C VAL A 7 -7.67 22.10 4.23
N PHE A 8 -7.17 21.30 5.17
CA PHE A 8 -6.49 21.79 6.37
C PHE A 8 -5.01 22.04 6.08
N ARG A 9 -4.55 23.27 6.31
CA ARG A 9 -3.17 23.71 6.10
C ARG A 9 -2.61 24.31 7.39
N GLN A 10 -1.45 23.83 7.84
CA GLN A 10 -0.80 24.27 9.08
C GLN A 10 -0.39 25.75 9.00
N ARG A 11 -0.45 26.46 10.13
CA ARG A 11 -0.19 27.90 10.20
C ARG A 11 1.23 28.21 10.69
N GLU A 12 1.76 27.45 11.64
CA GLU A 12 3.10 27.54 12.24
C GLU A 12 3.81 26.17 12.26
N VAL A 13 5.14 26.19 12.45
CA VAL A 13 6.01 25.01 12.26
C VAL A 13 6.35 24.31 13.60
N ALA A 14 5.77 24.74 14.72
CA ALA A 14 6.02 24.13 16.03
C ALA A 14 4.92 23.10 16.34
N GLY A 15 5.21 21.82 16.11
CA GLY A 15 4.32 20.71 16.45
C GLY A 15 4.45 20.26 17.91
N ILE A 16 3.43 19.56 18.38
CA ILE A 16 3.41 18.85 19.67
C ILE A 16 3.99 17.45 19.44
N THR A 17 5.05 17.09 20.17
CA THR A 17 5.60 15.73 20.16
C THR A 17 4.83 14.86 21.15
N LEU A 18 4.05 13.89 20.66
CA LEU A 18 3.22 13.02 21.51
C LEU A 18 3.97 11.84 22.18
N GLY A 19 5.30 11.76 22.04
CA GLY A 19 6.14 10.73 22.66
C GLY A 19 6.67 9.68 21.68
N LYS A 20 7.12 8.52 22.20
CA LYS A 20 7.65 7.39 21.40
C LYS A 20 6.64 6.25 21.31
N THR A 21 6.47 5.71 20.11
CA THR A 21 5.83 4.42 19.83
C THR A 21 6.85 3.29 19.92
N ASP A 22 6.38 2.04 19.85
CA ASP A 22 7.17 0.81 19.71
C ASP A 22 8.04 0.78 18.44
N GLN A 23 7.64 1.54 17.41
CA GLN A 23 8.33 1.67 16.12
C GLN A 23 9.17 2.96 15.98
N GLY A 24 9.20 3.84 17.00
CA GLY A 24 10.00 5.08 16.93
C GLY A 24 9.35 6.30 17.59
N LEU A 25 9.67 7.50 17.13
CA LEU A 25 9.02 8.72 17.62
C LEU A 25 7.69 8.92 16.91
N HIS A 26 6.65 9.27 17.67
CA HIS A 26 5.37 9.65 17.08
C HIS A 26 5.58 10.89 16.17
N PRO A 27 4.98 10.93 14.96
CA PRO A 27 5.01 12.12 14.12
C PRO A 27 4.54 13.36 14.89
N GLU A 28 5.16 14.50 14.61
CA GLU A 28 4.77 15.79 15.19
C GLU A 28 3.35 16.16 14.77
N ILE A 29 2.48 16.41 15.75
CA ILE A 29 1.10 16.83 15.50
C ILE A 29 0.99 18.32 15.71
N PHE A 30 0.46 19.02 14.71
CA PHE A 30 0.18 20.46 14.77
C PHE A 30 -1.27 20.66 15.20
N ASP A 31 -1.57 21.69 15.98
CA ASP A 31 -2.93 21.98 16.47
C ASP A 31 -3.55 23.25 15.85
N ASP A 32 -2.88 23.85 14.88
CA ASP A 32 -3.16 25.18 14.36
C ASP A 32 -3.59 25.22 12.87
N TYR A 33 -4.15 24.12 12.37
CA TYR A 33 -4.61 24.02 10.99
C TYR A 33 -5.68 25.06 10.63
N ARG A 34 -5.52 25.71 9.47
CA ARG A 34 -6.54 26.57 8.86
C ARG A 34 -7.18 25.89 7.66
N ILE A 35 -8.48 26.12 7.49
CA ILE A 35 -9.23 25.67 6.32
C ILE A 35 -8.97 26.63 5.14
N GLU A 36 -8.45 26.11 4.04
CA GLU A 36 -8.25 26.81 2.77
C GLU A 36 -9.01 26.08 1.64
N SER A 37 -9.63 26.82 0.73
CA SER A 37 -10.21 26.23 -0.47
C SER A 37 -9.13 26.04 -1.53
N VAL A 38 -8.98 24.81 -2.00
CA VAL A 38 -8.11 24.40 -3.09
C VAL A 38 -8.95 23.92 -4.28
N ASP A 39 -8.35 23.82 -5.45
CA ASP A 39 -9.02 23.32 -6.65
C ASP A 39 -8.93 21.78 -6.76
N ALA A 40 -9.68 21.20 -7.69
CA ALA A 40 -9.75 19.76 -7.90
C ALA A 40 -8.41 19.12 -8.32
N ASN A 41 -7.49 19.88 -8.93
CA ASN A 41 -6.19 19.34 -9.32
C ASN A 41 -5.29 19.15 -8.10
N TRP A 42 -5.34 20.06 -7.11
CA TRP A 42 -4.61 19.93 -5.85
C TRP A 42 -4.96 18.63 -5.10
N LEU A 43 -6.23 18.22 -5.13
CA LEU A 43 -6.66 16.98 -4.50
C LEU A 43 -6.12 15.75 -5.23
N GLN A 44 -6.15 15.73 -6.56
CA GLN A 44 -5.66 14.61 -7.36
C GLN A 44 -4.13 14.43 -7.27
N GLU A 45 -3.37 15.46 -6.90
CA GLU A 45 -1.92 15.38 -6.66
C GLU A 45 -1.54 14.55 -5.42
N ARG A 46 -2.43 14.39 -4.43
CA ARG A 46 -2.21 13.55 -3.23
C ARG A 46 -2.84 12.16 -3.35
N VAL A 47 -3.43 11.86 -4.51
CA VAL A 47 -4.30 10.71 -4.73
C VAL A 47 -3.55 9.61 -5.46
N LYS A 48 -3.66 8.39 -4.89
CA LYS A 48 -3.25 7.05 -5.34
C LYS A 48 -1.87 6.93 -6.01
N PRO A 49 -1.00 6.03 -5.52
CA PRO A 49 0.30 5.88 -6.14
C PRO A 49 0.16 5.39 -7.59
N LYS A 50 0.91 6.03 -8.50
CA LYS A 50 0.89 5.73 -9.95
C LYS A 50 1.42 4.34 -10.32
N ARG A 51 1.90 3.57 -9.34
CA ARG A 51 2.59 2.30 -9.53
C ARG A 51 1.90 1.22 -8.71
N HIS A 52 2.08 -0.04 -9.07
CA HIS A 52 1.66 -1.17 -8.26
C HIS A 52 2.74 -2.24 -8.22
N ILE A 53 2.70 -3.11 -7.22
CA ILE A 53 3.55 -4.30 -7.19
C ILE A 53 2.75 -5.42 -7.86
N GLY A 54 3.30 -6.02 -8.90
CA GLY A 54 2.74 -7.18 -9.57
C GLY A 54 3.56 -8.43 -9.27
N LEU A 55 2.91 -9.59 -9.35
CA LEU A 55 3.50 -10.92 -9.20
C LEU A 55 3.28 -11.72 -10.48
N THR A 56 4.32 -12.38 -10.97
CA THR A 56 4.27 -13.41 -12.01
C THR A 56 4.26 -14.79 -11.34
N PRO A 57 3.10 -15.46 -11.22
CA PRO A 57 2.97 -16.68 -10.41
C PRO A 57 3.90 -17.82 -10.84
N GLU A 58 4.19 -17.92 -12.14
CA GLU A 58 5.01 -18.99 -12.73
C GLU A 58 6.47 -18.93 -12.28
N LEU A 59 6.94 -17.76 -11.86
CA LEU A 59 8.30 -17.55 -11.36
C LEU A 59 8.38 -17.61 -9.84
N CYS A 60 7.24 -17.58 -9.14
CA CYS A 60 7.22 -17.53 -7.68
C CYS A 60 7.56 -18.90 -7.08
N ILE A 61 8.66 -18.98 -6.33
CA ILE A 61 9.11 -20.22 -5.65
C ILE A 61 8.55 -20.35 -4.21
N LEU A 62 7.56 -19.55 -3.84
CA LEU A 62 6.91 -19.55 -2.51
C LEU A 62 7.88 -19.40 -1.32
N CYS A 63 9.02 -18.73 -1.50
CA CYS A 63 10.04 -18.56 -0.45
C CYS A 63 9.65 -17.58 0.67
N ARG A 64 8.58 -16.79 0.49
CA ARG A 64 8.09 -15.76 1.43
C ARG A 64 9.05 -14.63 1.78
N ALA A 65 10.19 -14.51 1.09
CA ALA A 65 11.17 -13.43 1.35
C ALA A 65 10.59 -12.01 1.18
N CYS A 66 9.57 -11.84 0.32
CA CYS A 66 8.90 -10.56 0.11
C CYS A 66 8.04 -10.09 1.30
N GLU A 67 7.50 -11.03 2.08
CA GLU A 67 6.77 -10.76 3.32
C GLU A 67 7.73 -10.30 4.41
N ASP A 68 8.80 -11.08 4.63
CA ASP A 68 9.81 -10.78 5.68
C ASP A 68 10.55 -9.46 5.47
N VAL A 69 10.76 -9.06 4.20
CA VAL A 69 11.56 -7.87 3.89
C VAL A 69 10.72 -6.59 3.78
N CYS A 70 9.40 -6.69 3.86
CA CYS A 70 8.54 -5.52 3.72
C CYS A 70 8.59 -4.66 4.99
N PRO A 71 9.17 -3.45 4.96
CA PRO A 71 9.29 -2.63 6.17
C PRO A 71 7.95 -2.05 6.65
N TRP A 72 6.93 -2.10 5.80
CA TRP A 72 5.57 -1.65 6.09
C TRP A 72 4.66 -2.82 6.48
N GLU A 73 5.20 -4.04 6.53
CA GLU A 73 4.46 -5.27 6.87
C GLU A 73 3.16 -5.41 6.07
N CYS A 74 3.16 -4.95 4.82
CA CYS A 74 1.96 -4.83 3.97
C CYS A 74 1.84 -5.94 2.92
N ILE A 75 2.63 -7.02 3.03
CA ILE A 75 2.67 -8.15 2.09
C ILE A 75 2.42 -9.43 2.89
N PHE A 76 1.54 -10.29 2.41
CA PHE A 76 1.16 -11.52 3.11
C PHE A 76 1.05 -12.70 2.15
N MET A 77 1.63 -13.83 2.55
CA MET A 77 1.45 -15.13 1.87
C MET A 77 0.47 -15.97 2.69
N MET A 78 -0.76 -16.07 2.21
CA MET A 78 -1.87 -16.70 2.92
C MET A 78 -2.28 -18.04 2.29
N SER A 79 -3.00 -18.86 3.07
CA SER A 79 -3.67 -20.05 2.54
C SER A 79 -4.76 -19.64 1.54
N PRO A 80 -4.96 -20.36 0.43
CA PRO A 80 -6.06 -20.11 -0.51
C PRO A 80 -7.45 -20.12 0.13
N GLY A 81 -7.57 -20.70 1.34
CA GLY A 81 -8.78 -20.64 2.17
C GLY A 81 -9.34 -19.23 2.38
N ILE A 82 -8.50 -18.18 2.32
CA ILE A 82 -8.90 -16.80 2.55
C ILE A 82 -9.85 -16.22 1.49
N VAL A 83 -9.96 -16.87 0.33
CA VAL A 83 -10.81 -16.43 -0.79
C VAL A 83 -11.86 -17.47 -1.20
N GLN A 84 -12.14 -18.46 -0.35
CA GLN A 84 -13.14 -19.52 -0.63
C GLN A 84 -14.59 -19.05 -0.66
N ASP A 85 -14.88 -17.87 -0.14
CA ASP A 85 -16.22 -17.26 -0.19
C ASP A 85 -16.36 -16.27 -1.36
N ALA A 86 -15.41 -16.26 -2.31
CA ALA A 86 -15.44 -15.35 -3.45
C ALA A 86 -16.63 -15.63 -4.36
N GLU A 87 -17.43 -14.61 -4.66
CA GLU A 87 -18.59 -14.72 -5.57
C GLU A 87 -18.17 -14.94 -7.03
N ASN A 88 -16.92 -14.61 -7.39
CA ASN A 88 -16.41 -14.77 -8.74
C ASN A 88 -15.97 -16.23 -8.98
N PRO A 89 -16.60 -16.96 -9.93
CA PRO A 89 -16.29 -18.37 -10.21
C PRO A 89 -14.84 -18.58 -10.70
N ASP A 90 -14.23 -17.60 -11.36
CA ASP A 90 -12.84 -17.68 -11.82
C ASP A 90 -11.88 -17.63 -10.63
N VAL A 91 -12.17 -16.76 -9.65
CA VAL A 91 -11.40 -16.65 -8.41
C VAL A 91 -11.52 -17.94 -7.59
N MET A 92 -12.72 -18.53 -7.53
CA MET A 92 -12.94 -19.82 -6.87
C MET A 92 -12.15 -20.95 -7.51
N THR A 93 -12.08 -20.99 -8.85
CA THR A 93 -11.31 -21.99 -9.58
C THR A 93 -9.81 -21.85 -9.29
N LEU A 94 -9.30 -20.62 -9.29
CA LEU A 94 -7.92 -20.32 -8.91
C LEU A 94 -7.63 -20.67 -7.44
N ALA A 95 -8.52 -20.32 -6.52
CA ALA A 95 -8.37 -20.62 -5.10
C ALA A 95 -8.29 -22.12 -4.81
N ASN A 96 -9.04 -22.94 -5.55
CA ASN A 96 -9.02 -24.39 -5.39
C ASN A 96 -7.77 -25.07 -5.95
N THR A 97 -7.02 -24.39 -6.82
CA THR A 97 -5.86 -24.95 -7.52
C THR A 97 -4.54 -24.30 -7.10
N ALA A 98 -4.58 -23.11 -6.50
CA ALA A 98 -3.41 -22.40 -6.01
C ALA A 98 -2.86 -23.05 -4.73
N GLU A 99 -1.54 -23.00 -4.56
CA GLU A 99 -0.88 -23.44 -3.33
C GLU A 99 -0.86 -22.34 -2.26
N ALA A 100 -0.87 -21.07 -2.69
CA ALA A 100 -0.85 -19.91 -1.82
C ALA A 100 -1.54 -18.71 -2.47
N THR A 101 -2.03 -17.79 -1.64
CA THR A 101 -2.55 -16.50 -2.07
C THR A 101 -1.58 -15.40 -1.64
N PHE A 102 -1.10 -14.64 -2.62
CA PHE A 102 -0.26 -13.47 -2.40
C PHE A 102 -1.14 -12.22 -2.27
N VAL A 103 -1.03 -11.53 -1.15
CA VAL A 103 -1.84 -10.35 -0.82
C VAL A 103 -0.92 -9.18 -0.54
N ILE A 104 -1.24 -8.00 -1.09
CA ILE A 104 -0.59 -6.74 -0.77
C ILE A 104 -1.67 -5.76 -0.30
N ASP A 105 -1.46 -5.13 0.84
CA ASP A 105 -2.25 -3.96 1.24
C ASP A 105 -1.76 -2.73 0.49
N ASP A 106 -2.50 -2.31 -0.51
CA ASP A 106 -2.16 -1.17 -1.38
C ASP A 106 -2.27 0.20 -0.70
N ASN A 107 -2.91 0.30 0.47
CA ASN A 107 -3.00 1.54 1.24
C ASN A 107 -1.75 1.78 2.07
N GLU A 108 -1.25 0.72 2.71
CA GLU A 108 -0.02 0.75 3.50
C GLU A 108 1.23 0.58 2.62
N CYS A 109 1.09 -0.10 1.48
CA CYS A 109 2.17 -0.24 0.51
C CYS A 109 2.54 1.12 -0.07
N THR A 110 3.60 1.69 0.47
CA THR A 110 4.28 2.89 -0.06
C THR A 110 4.97 2.63 -1.41
N ARG A 111 4.97 1.38 -1.88
CA ARG A 111 5.57 0.94 -3.15
C ARG A 111 7.07 1.25 -3.23
N CYS A 112 7.77 1.00 -2.11
CA CYS A 112 9.21 1.15 -1.97
C CYS A 112 10.04 0.15 -2.81
N ALA A 113 9.42 -0.92 -3.29
CA ALA A 113 10.02 -1.95 -4.16
C ALA A 113 11.15 -2.80 -3.55
N ILE A 114 11.36 -2.75 -2.24
CA ILE A 114 12.33 -3.61 -1.55
C ILE A 114 12.00 -5.10 -1.78
N CYS A 115 10.71 -5.45 -1.80
CA CYS A 115 10.26 -6.81 -2.10
C CYS A 115 10.63 -7.27 -3.53
N VAL A 116 10.69 -6.35 -4.50
CA VAL A 116 11.09 -6.64 -5.88
C VAL A 116 12.58 -6.96 -5.94
N GLU A 117 13.43 -6.13 -5.34
CA GLU A 117 14.89 -6.30 -5.35
C GLU A 117 15.36 -7.56 -4.62
N ARG A 118 14.56 -8.02 -3.66
CA ARG A 118 14.89 -9.15 -2.79
C ARG A 118 14.26 -10.47 -3.24
N CYS A 119 13.48 -10.44 -4.31
CA CYS A 119 12.89 -11.64 -4.88
C CYS A 119 13.98 -12.48 -5.57
N PRO A 120 14.31 -13.70 -5.08
CA PRO A 120 15.40 -14.49 -5.64
C PRO A 120 15.09 -15.08 -7.03
N SER A 121 13.82 -15.08 -7.43
CA SER A 121 13.35 -15.63 -8.70
C SER A 121 12.82 -14.56 -9.65
N ASP A 122 13.00 -13.27 -9.32
CA ASP A 122 12.51 -12.13 -10.10
C ASP A 122 11.01 -12.21 -10.44
N ALA A 123 10.21 -12.80 -9.54
CA ALA A 123 8.76 -12.97 -9.74
C ALA A 123 7.96 -11.68 -9.51
N LEU A 124 8.52 -10.71 -8.78
CA LEU A 124 7.85 -9.44 -8.46
C LEU A 124 8.32 -8.32 -9.39
N TRP A 125 7.42 -7.40 -9.72
CA TRP A 125 7.73 -6.26 -10.58
C TRP A 125 6.92 -5.02 -10.20
N LEU A 126 7.41 -3.84 -10.62
CA LEU A 126 6.73 -2.56 -10.45
C LEU A 126 5.95 -2.20 -11.72
N GLY A 127 4.62 -2.28 -11.63
CA GLY A 127 3.70 -1.85 -12.67
C GLY A 127 3.40 -0.37 -12.63
N ARG A 128 2.97 0.19 -13.75
CA ARG A 128 2.29 1.50 -13.80
C ARG A 128 0.79 1.26 -13.99
N VAL A 129 -0.01 1.96 -13.21
CA VAL A 129 -1.47 1.99 -13.42
C VAL A 129 -1.70 2.88 -14.65
N GLN A 130 -2.27 2.31 -15.73
CA GLN A 130 -2.64 3.05 -16.94
C GLN A 130 -3.96 3.78 -16.75
#